data_AF-A0A1Y1NEX9-F1
#
_entry.id   AF-A0A1Y1NEX9-F1
#
_cell.length_a   1.000
_cell.length_b   1.000
_cell.length_c   1.000
_cell.angle_alpha   90.00
_cell.angle_beta   90.00
_cell.angle_gamma   90.00
#
_symmetry.space_group_name_H-M   'P 1'
#
loop_
_entity.id
_entity.type
_entity.pdbx_description
1 polymer ?
#
loop_
_entity_poly.entity_id
_entity_poly.type
_entity_poly.pdbx_seq_one_letter_code
_entity_poly.pdbx_strand_id
1 'polypeptide(L)'
;MSGYRPPYTIKEEKLILNYIIKHQGYYQLRGRKFWVQMEESLPGERTWQSMKEHFRKQMIPNIANPLYNLSSKEISFIRDGYKVSANDGNDAKQTKYPARNLDEYMTSDESD
;
A
#
# COMPACT_ATOMS: atom_id res chain seq x y z
N MET A 1 0.75 20.84 16.88
CA MET A 1 1.18 19.58 17.57
C MET A 1 2.21 18.85 16.71
N SER A 2 3.23 18.21 17.29
CA SER A 2 4.26 17.52 16.49
C SER A 2 3.64 16.34 15.74
N GLY A 3 3.57 16.42 14.40
CA GLY A 3 3.05 15.40 13.48
C GLY A 3 3.89 14.12 13.43
N TYR A 4 4.08 13.46 14.57
CA TYR A 4 4.77 12.20 14.70
C TYR A 4 3.85 11.09 14.18
N ARG A 5 4.03 10.72 12.90
CA ARG A 5 3.39 9.51 12.38
C ARG A 5 4.12 8.29 12.94
N PRO A 6 3.43 7.39 13.66
CA PRO A 6 4.07 6.20 14.20
C PRO A 6 4.68 5.36 13.06
N PRO A 7 5.82 4.68 13.28
CA PRO A 7 6.38 3.77 12.29
C PRO A 7 5.43 2.61 12.00
N TYR A 8 5.52 2.02 10.81
CA TYR A 8 4.78 0.79 10.51
C TYR A 8 5.27 -0.34 11.40
N THR A 9 4.33 -1.00 12.05
CA THR A 9 4.60 -2.20 12.84
C THR A 9 4.54 -3.44 11.95
N ILE A 10 5.26 -4.50 12.34
CA ILE A 10 5.20 -5.81 11.65
C ILE A 10 3.75 -6.33 11.59
N LYS A 11 2.91 -5.99 12.57
CA LYS A 11 1.49 -6.35 12.59
C LYS A 11 0.73 -5.69 11.44
N GLU A 12 0.91 -4.39 11.22
CA GLU A 12 0.30 -3.66 10.10
C GLU A 12 0.80 -4.21 8.75
N GLU A 13 2.09 -4.48 8.63
CA GLU A 13 2.67 -5.08 7.42
C GLU A 13 2.06 -6.45 7.12
N LYS A 14 1.87 -7.29 8.15
CA LYS A 14 1.18 -8.58 8.02
C LYS A 14 -0.27 -8.43 7.57
N LEU A 15 -0.99 -7.42 8.05
CA LEU A 15 -2.36 -7.15 7.62
C LEU A 15 -2.42 -6.82 6.12
N ILE A 16 -1.51 -5.98 5.64
CA ILE A 16 -1.37 -5.64 4.22
C ILE A 16 -1.09 -6.90 3.39
N LEU A 17 -0.11 -7.72 3.80
CA LEU A 17 0.25 -8.96 3.09
C LEU A 17 -0.89 -9.96 3.06
N ASN A 18 -1.56 -10.16 4.20
CA ASN A 18 -2.69 -11.07 4.29
C ASN A 18 -3.85 -10.62 3.40
N TYR A 19 -4.13 -9.31 3.34
CA TYR A 19 -5.14 -8.78 2.43
C TYR A 19 -4.78 -9.05 0.97
N ILE A 20 -3.52 -8.82 0.57
CA ILE A 20 -3.02 -9.12 -0.78
C ILE A 20 -3.23 -10.59 -1.12
N ILE A 21 -2.88 -11.50 -0.22
CA ILE A 21 -2.98 -12.95 -0.42
C ILE A 21 -4.45 -13.38 -0.53
N LYS A 22 -5.27 -12.92 0.40
CA LYS A 22 -6.71 -13.25 0.49
C LYS A 22 -7.47 -12.81 -0.77
N HIS A 23 -7.17 -11.64 -1.30
CA HIS A 23 -7.82 -11.10 -2.50
C HIS A 23 -7.11 -11.47 -3.80
N GLN A 24 -6.04 -12.29 -3.73
CA GLN A 24 -5.18 -12.63 -4.87
C GLN A 24 -4.72 -11.38 -5.66
N GLY A 25 -4.53 -10.27 -4.95
CA GLY A 25 -4.31 -8.92 -5.51
C GLY A 25 -2.92 -8.71 -6.11
N TYR A 26 -2.14 -9.78 -6.31
CA TYR A 26 -0.74 -9.75 -6.72
C TYR A 26 -0.50 -8.94 -8.01
N TYR A 27 -1.45 -8.96 -8.94
CA TYR A 27 -1.39 -8.23 -10.21
C TYR A 27 -1.92 -6.80 -10.13
N GLN A 28 -2.59 -6.43 -9.04
CA GLN A 28 -3.22 -5.12 -8.84
C GLN A 28 -2.41 -4.20 -7.91
N LEU A 29 -1.24 -4.63 -7.46
CA LEU A 29 -0.38 -3.94 -6.49
C LEU A 29 0.12 -2.56 -6.96
N ARG A 30 0.08 -2.25 -8.26
CA ARG A 30 0.36 -0.88 -8.76
C ARG A 30 -0.90 -0.03 -8.92
N GLY A 31 -2.06 -0.64 -9.07
CA GLY A 31 -3.33 0.04 -9.31
C GLY A 31 -3.83 0.74 -8.05
N ARG A 32 -4.28 1.99 -8.18
CA ARG A 32 -4.81 2.77 -7.03
C ARG A 32 -6.03 2.10 -6.39
N LYS A 33 -6.94 1.56 -7.20
CA LYS A 33 -8.22 1.01 -6.73
C LYS A 33 -8.04 -0.05 -5.64
N PHE A 34 -7.06 -0.93 -5.81
CA PHE A 34 -6.77 -2.00 -4.86
C PHE A 34 -6.36 -1.46 -3.48
N TRP A 35 -5.49 -0.44 -3.44
CA TRP A 35 -5.03 0.16 -2.19
C TRP A 35 -6.13 0.98 -1.49
N VAL A 36 -7.00 1.64 -2.25
CA VAL A 36 -8.16 2.37 -1.69
C VAL A 36 -9.14 1.38 -1.06
N GLN A 37 -9.46 0.28 -1.75
CA GLN A 37 -10.32 -0.77 -1.19
C GLN A 37 -9.71 -1.41 0.06
N MET A 38 -8.37 -1.56 0.08
CA MET A 38 -7.65 -2.07 1.24
C MET A 38 -7.74 -1.11 2.43
N GLU A 39 -7.60 0.20 2.22
CA GLU A 39 -7.78 1.23 3.25
C GLU A 39 -9.18 1.20 3.86
N GLU A 40 -10.22 1.06 3.04
CA GLU A 40 -11.60 0.93 3.53
C GLU A 40 -11.83 -0.38 4.32
N SER A 41 -11.03 -1.42 4.05
CA SER A 41 -11.19 -2.75 4.64
C SER A 41 -10.29 -3.02 5.85
N LEU A 42 -9.15 -2.35 5.95
CA LEU A 42 -8.19 -2.55 7.03
C LEU A 42 -8.45 -1.57 8.18
N PRO A 43 -8.54 -2.04 9.42
CA PRO A 43 -8.66 -1.16 10.58
C PRO A 43 -7.33 -0.41 10.79
N GLY A 44 -7.36 0.92 10.75
CA GLY A 44 -6.21 1.76 11.06
C GLY A 44 -6.32 3.19 10.54
N GLU A 45 -5.34 4.02 10.88
CA GLU A 45 -5.23 5.43 10.46
C GLU A 45 -4.33 5.60 9.22
N ARG A 46 -3.91 4.49 8.61
CA ARG A 46 -2.98 4.50 7.48
C ARG A 46 -3.72 4.74 6.19
N THR A 47 -3.30 5.78 5.48
CA THR A 47 -3.88 6.05 4.17
C THR A 47 -3.37 5.09 3.11
N TRP A 48 -4.17 4.84 2.08
CA TRP A 48 -3.79 4.00 0.92
C TRP A 48 -2.47 4.44 0.28
N GLN A 49 -2.18 5.76 0.28
CA GLN A 49 -0.91 6.31 -0.21
C GLN A 49 0.27 5.90 0.65
N SER A 50 0.14 6.02 1.97
CA SER A 50 1.16 5.62 2.93
C SER A 50 1.44 4.13 2.84
N MET A 51 0.38 3.30 2.80
CA MET A 51 0.49 1.85 2.72
C MET A 51 1.19 1.42 1.44
N LYS A 52 0.78 1.98 0.29
CA LYS A 52 1.40 1.68 -1.00
C LYS A 52 2.88 2.07 -1.04
N GLU A 53 3.22 3.25 -0.55
CA GLU A 53 4.60 3.73 -0.56
C GLU A 53 5.48 2.93 0.39
N HIS A 54 4.98 2.60 1.59
CA HIS A 54 5.66 1.73 2.55
C HIS A 54 5.88 0.33 1.97
N PHE A 55 4.84 -0.24 1.36
CA PHE A 55 4.92 -1.53 0.69
C PHE A 55 6.01 -1.54 -0.37
N ARG A 56 6.04 -0.51 -1.23
CA ARG A 56 7.04 -0.39 -2.30
C ARG A 56 8.47 -0.23 -1.79
N LYS A 57 8.68 0.65 -0.79
CA LYS A 57 10.02 1.02 -0.32
C LYS A 57 10.60 0.06 0.71
N GLN A 58 9.76 -0.52 1.56
CA GLN A 58 10.20 -1.30 2.71
C GLN A 58 9.80 -2.77 2.59
N MET A 59 8.54 -3.07 2.24
CA MET A 59 8.06 -4.47 2.26
C MET A 59 8.53 -5.27 1.04
N ILE A 60 8.49 -4.72 -0.17
CA ILE A 60 8.96 -5.41 -1.40
C ILE A 60 10.43 -5.85 -1.32
N PRO A 61 11.40 -4.99 -0.94
CA PRO A 61 12.78 -5.44 -0.82
C PRO A 61 12.96 -6.46 0.31
N ASN A 62 12.19 -6.32 1.40
CA ASN A 62 12.27 -7.19 2.57
C ASN A 62 11.23 -8.32 2.60
N ILE A 63 10.55 -8.63 1.49
CA ILE A 63 9.40 -9.56 1.48
C ILE A 63 9.75 -10.99 1.92
N ALA A 64 11.04 -11.36 1.79
CA ALA A 64 11.57 -12.64 2.25
C ALA A 64 11.91 -12.66 3.75
N ASN A 65 11.57 -11.60 4.49
CA ASN A 65 11.82 -11.52 5.92
C ASN A 65 11.02 -12.61 6.66
N PRO A 66 11.68 -13.47 7.47
CA PRO A 66 11.01 -14.55 8.20
C PRO A 66 9.92 -14.06 9.14
N LEU A 67 9.99 -12.79 9.56
CA LEU A 67 8.96 -12.15 10.39
C LEU A 67 7.58 -12.15 9.73
N TYR A 68 7.49 -12.21 8.40
CA TYR A 68 6.22 -12.21 7.67
C TYR A 68 5.55 -13.58 7.60
N ASN A 69 6.24 -14.67 7.97
CA ASN A 69 5.71 -16.04 7.91
C ASN A 69 5.11 -16.42 6.54
N LEU A 70 5.66 -15.87 5.45
CA LEU A 70 5.23 -16.16 4.09
C LEU A 70 5.93 -17.41 3.55
N SER A 71 5.21 -18.20 2.76
CA SER A 71 5.77 -19.30 1.99
C SER A 71 6.58 -18.78 0.81
N SER A 72 7.58 -19.56 0.35
CA SER A 72 8.37 -19.21 -0.84
C SER A 72 7.52 -18.96 -2.08
N LYS A 73 6.37 -19.64 -2.18
CA LYS A 73 5.40 -19.47 -3.28
C LYS A 73 4.64 -18.14 -3.18
N GLU A 74 4.28 -17.72 -1.98
CA GLU A 74 3.60 -16.43 -1.76
C GLU A 74 4.57 -15.27 -2.04
N ILE A 75 5.82 -15.41 -1.57
CA ILE A 75 6.89 -14.46 -1.86
C ILE A 75 7.10 -14.31 -3.38
N SER A 76 7.15 -15.42 -4.12
CA SER A 76 7.30 -15.38 -5.57
C SER A 76 6.09 -14.70 -6.23
N PHE A 77 4.86 -15.06 -5.86
CA PHE A 77 3.67 -14.44 -6.45
C PHE A 77 3.60 -12.92 -6.21
N ILE A 78 3.91 -12.45 -5.00
CA ILE A 78 3.91 -11.02 -4.68
C ILE A 78 5.00 -10.30 -5.49
N ARG A 79 6.22 -10.85 -5.52
CA ARG A 79 7.35 -10.25 -6.23
C ARG A 79 7.10 -10.23 -7.74
N ASP A 80 6.62 -11.31 -8.31
CA ASP A 80 6.41 -11.44 -9.76
C ASP A 80 5.17 -10.64 -10.20
N GLY A 81 4.07 -10.67 -9.43
CA GLY A 81 2.89 -9.83 -9.69
C GLY A 81 3.21 -8.33 -9.66
N TYR A 82 4.06 -7.89 -8.72
CA TYR A 82 4.53 -6.51 -8.65
C TYR A 82 5.42 -6.12 -9.86
N LYS A 83 6.22 -7.06 -10.39
CA LYS A 83 7.02 -6.86 -11.60
C LYS A 83 6.17 -6.83 -12.87
N VAL A 84 5.21 -7.74 -13.02
CA VAL A 84 4.34 -7.85 -14.20
C VAL A 84 3.47 -6.60 -14.34
N SER A 85 2.87 -6.14 -13.24
CA SER A 85 2.06 -4.90 -13.24
C SER A 85 2.87 -3.64 -13.58
N ALA A 86 4.21 -3.69 -13.63
CA ALA A 86 5.05 -2.59 -14.09
C ALA A 86 4.95 -2.35 -15.61
N ASN A 87 4.61 -3.39 -16.38
CA ASN A 87 4.62 -3.36 -17.85
C ASN A 87 3.26 -2.95 -18.46
N ASP A 88 2.18 -2.89 -17.66
CA ASP A 88 0.84 -2.43 -18.07
C ASP A 88 0.73 -0.89 -18.23
N GLY A 89 1.86 -0.18 -18.21
CA GLY A 89 1.95 1.29 -18.18
C GLY A 89 1.52 2.03 -19.46
N ASN A 90 0.79 1.42 -20.39
CA ASN A 90 0.28 2.10 -21.58
C ASN A 90 -1.25 2.26 -21.66
N ASP A 91 -2.04 1.66 -20.77
CA ASP A 91 -3.51 1.78 -20.84
C ASP A 91 -4.10 2.35 -19.55
N ALA A 92 -4.06 3.68 -19.43
CA ALA A 92 -5.08 4.51 -18.79
C ALA A 92 -4.51 5.92 -18.54
N LYS A 93 -4.53 6.75 -19.58
CA LYS A 93 -4.76 8.18 -19.36
C LYS A 93 -6.11 8.35 -18.63
N GLN A 94 -6.23 9.42 -17.85
CA GLN A 94 -7.49 10.06 -17.37
C GLN A 94 -8.05 9.55 -16.01
N THR A 95 -7.69 10.19 -14.89
CA THR A 95 -8.32 11.35 -14.19
C THR A 95 -9.74 11.17 -13.65
N LYS A 96 -9.94 11.46 -12.35
CA LYS A 96 -11.17 12.10 -11.84
C LYS A 96 -10.98 12.97 -10.57
N TYR A 97 -9.76 13.32 -10.18
CA TYR A 97 -9.53 14.27 -9.08
C TYR A 97 -8.73 15.47 -9.61
N PRO A 98 -9.25 16.70 -9.54
CA PRO A 98 -8.52 17.87 -9.99
C PRO A 98 -7.32 18.11 -9.08
N ALA A 99 -6.22 18.54 -9.68
CA ALA A 99 -4.92 18.79 -9.03
C ALA A 99 -4.92 20.03 -8.10
N ARG A 100 -6.00 20.29 -7.35
CA ARG A 100 -6.21 21.54 -6.60
C ARG A 100 -6.31 21.45 -5.08
N ASN A 101 -6.41 20.27 -4.47
CA ASN A 101 -6.57 20.18 -3.01
C ASN A 101 -5.53 19.23 -2.39
N LEU A 102 -4.23 19.53 -2.56
CA LEU A 102 -3.18 18.89 -1.75
C LEU A 102 -2.91 19.64 -0.43
N ASP A 103 -3.20 20.94 -0.37
CA ASP A 103 -3.04 21.76 0.86
C ASP A 103 -4.16 21.54 1.88
N GLU A 104 -5.37 21.18 1.45
CA GLU A 104 -6.54 21.10 2.34
C GLU A 104 -6.51 19.89 3.29
N TYR A 105 -5.68 18.88 2.99
CA TYR A 105 -5.49 17.70 3.85
C TYR A 105 -4.26 17.83 4.77
N MET A 106 -3.58 18.97 4.75
CA MET A 106 -2.33 19.21 5.48
C MET A 106 -2.48 20.23 6.63
N THR A 107 -3.70 20.75 6.87
CA THR A 107 -3.97 21.79 7.89
C THR A 107 -4.96 21.37 8.99
N SER A 108 -5.31 20.09 9.10
CA SER A 108 -6.31 19.63 10.08
C SER A 108 -5.73 18.86 11.27
N ASP A 109 -4.54 19.22 11.75
CA ASP A 109 -4.07 18.78 13.07
C ASP A 109 -3.10 19.81 13.71
N GLU A 110 -3.51 21.08 13.73
CA GLU A 110 -3.19 21.97 14.83
C GLU A 110 -4.51 22.48 15.39
N SER A 111 -4.93 21.94 16.54
CA SER A 111 -5.64 22.64 17.64
C SER A 111 -6.16 21.62 18.66
N ASP A 112 -5.44 21.48 19.78
CA ASP A 112 -5.83 22.09 21.05
C ASP A 112 -4.58 22.35 21.90
#